data_AF-A0A966ND71-F1
#
_entry.id   AF-A0A966ND71-F1
#
_cell.length_a   1.000
_cell.length_b   1.000
_cell.length_c   1.000
_cell.angle_alpha   90.00
_cell.angle_beta   90.00
_cell.angle_gamma   90.00
#
_symmetry.space_group_name_H-M   'P 1'
#
loop_
_entity.id
_entity.type
_entity.pdbx_description
1 polymer ?
#
loop_
_entity_poly.entity_id
_entity_poly.type
_entity_poly.pdbx_seq_one_letter_code
_entity_poly.pdbx_strand_id
1 'polypeptide(L)'
;TEIVAHMSQLGEIAIPFEDAQYITQNPFFAANASIITKLEEYMDQLRKAGDSCGAKIEVMARQVPIGLGEPLFDKLDADIAHVMMGINAVKGVEIGKGFGVVAQKGSAHGDEMHPDGFATNNAGGVLGGISTGQDIRVAIAIKPTSSIMSPKQTIDLHGKSTTIQTKGRHDPCVGIRAAPIAEAMLALVLMDHALRHRAQCGDVSVQPPAIPAARTS
;
A
#
# COMPACT_ATOMS: atom_id res chain seq x y z
N THR A 1 -9.77 8.07 -12.59
CA THR A 1 -8.82 7.46 -11.64
C THR A 1 -9.25 6.05 -11.37
N GLU A 2 -8.35 5.10 -11.58
CA GLU A 2 -8.55 3.67 -11.28
C GLU A 2 -7.67 3.33 -10.08
N ILE A 3 -8.21 2.62 -9.09
CA ILE A 3 -7.48 2.24 -7.87
C ILE A 3 -7.54 0.73 -7.73
N VAL A 4 -6.38 0.11 -7.61
CA VAL A 4 -6.23 -1.35 -7.52
C VAL A 4 -5.21 -1.68 -6.44
N ALA A 5 -5.56 -2.62 -5.57
CA ALA A 5 -4.65 -3.21 -4.60
C ALA A 5 -4.47 -4.70 -4.84
N HIS A 6 -3.28 -5.19 -4.52
CA HIS A 6 -2.98 -6.62 -4.50
C HIS A 6 -2.03 -6.98 -3.37
N MET A 7 -2.05 -8.24 -2.96
CA MET A 7 -1.03 -8.76 -2.07
C MET A 7 0.26 -9.00 -2.85
N SER A 8 1.38 -8.47 -2.36
CA SER A 8 2.72 -8.68 -2.94
C SER A 8 3.62 -9.54 -2.06
N GLN A 9 3.22 -9.83 -0.81
CA GLN A 9 3.93 -10.77 0.06
C GLN A 9 3.00 -11.37 1.12
N LEU A 10 3.15 -12.66 1.41
CA LEU A 10 2.49 -13.38 2.49
C LEU A 10 3.54 -14.08 3.35
N GLY A 11 3.76 -13.61 4.57
CA GLY A 11 4.86 -14.08 5.42
C GLY A 11 6.21 -13.97 4.71
N GLU A 12 6.88 -15.10 4.51
CA GLU A 12 8.18 -15.19 3.82
C GLU A 12 8.05 -15.34 2.29
N ILE A 13 6.83 -15.47 1.76
CA ILE A 13 6.58 -15.74 0.35
C ILE A 13 6.31 -14.43 -0.37
N ALA A 14 7.26 -13.99 -1.19
CA ALA A 14 7.03 -12.93 -2.17
C ALA A 14 6.05 -13.41 -3.26
N ILE A 15 5.16 -12.53 -3.69
CA ILE A 15 4.16 -12.75 -4.74
C ILE A 15 4.49 -11.81 -5.90
N PRO A 16 5.22 -12.27 -6.92
CA PRO A 16 5.53 -11.45 -8.09
C PRO A 16 4.26 -11.07 -8.84
N PHE A 17 4.16 -9.83 -9.30
CA PHE A 17 3.04 -9.40 -10.14
C PHE A 17 3.09 -10.10 -11.51
N GLU A 18 1.99 -10.75 -11.90
CA GLU A 18 1.80 -11.37 -13.21
C GLU A 18 0.77 -10.58 -14.02
N ASP A 19 -0.46 -10.47 -13.49
CA ASP A 19 -1.55 -9.74 -14.14
C ASP A 19 -2.61 -9.31 -13.11
N ALA A 20 -3.14 -8.09 -13.29
CA ALA A 20 -4.22 -7.54 -12.47
C ALA A 20 -5.51 -8.35 -12.56
N GLN A 21 -5.75 -9.05 -13.69
CA GLN A 21 -6.98 -9.84 -13.87
C GLN A 21 -7.14 -10.93 -12.79
N TYR A 22 -6.04 -11.43 -12.23
CA TYR A 22 -6.06 -12.51 -11.24
C TYR A 22 -6.42 -12.04 -9.84
N ILE A 23 -6.31 -10.75 -9.54
CA ILE A 23 -6.50 -10.18 -8.19
C ILE A 23 -7.85 -10.61 -7.60
N THR A 24 -8.92 -10.51 -8.37
CA THR A 24 -10.28 -10.82 -7.91
C THR A 24 -10.66 -12.30 -8.03
N GLN A 25 -9.79 -13.12 -8.61
CA GLN A 25 -10.06 -14.54 -8.91
C GLN A 25 -9.61 -15.49 -7.79
N ASN A 26 -8.98 -14.98 -6.75
CA ASN A 26 -8.44 -15.78 -5.65
C ASN A 26 -8.64 -15.07 -4.30
N PRO A 27 -8.66 -15.82 -3.18
CA PRO A 27 -8.95 -15.24 -1.87
C PRO A 27 -7.83 -14.35 -1.33
N PHE A 28 -6.62 -14.38 -1.91
CA PHE A 28 -5.44 -13.66 -1.42
C PHE A 28 -5.30 -12.26 -2.02
N PHE A 29 -6.14 -11.88 -2.99
CA PHE A 29 -5.93 -10.70 -3.82
C PHE A 29 -4.55 -10.71 -4.50
N ALA A 30 -4.04 -11.90 -4.84
CA ALA A 30 -2.76 -12.05 -5.50
C ALA A 30 -2.91 -11.78 -7.00
N ALA A 31 -2.04 -10.94 -7.56
CA ALA A 31 -1.98 -10.68 -9.00
C ALA A 31 -1.16 -11.76 -9.74
N ASN A 32 -1.23 -13.01 -9.31
CA ASN A 32 -0.39 -14.11 -9.82
C ASN A 32 -1.12 -15.45 -9.64
N ALA A 33 -1.45 -16.10 -10.75
CA ALA A 33 -2.17 -17.37 -10.73
C ALA A 33 -1.24 -18.55 -10.38
N SER A 34 0.03 -18.43 -10.74
CA SER A 34 1.01 -19.52 -10.64
C SER A 34 1.43 -19.86 -9.21
N ILE A 35 1.23 -18.96 -8.25
CA ILE A 35 1.66 -19.14 -6.85
C ILE A 35 0.54 -19.52 -5.88
N ILE A 36 -0.72 -19.53 -6.32
CA ILE A 36 -1.89 -19.68 -5.42
C ILE A 36 -1.83 -20.96 -4.57
N THR A 37 -1.54 -22.11 -5.18
CA THR A 37 -1.42 -23.39 -4.45
C THR A 37 -0.38 -23.31 -3.32
N LYS A 38 0.76 -22.66 -3.58
CA LYS A 38 1.82 -22.48 -2.58
C LYS A 38 1.36 -21.60 -1.41
N LEU A 39 0.54 -20.58 -1.68
CA LEU A 39 -0.04 -19.73 -0.62
C LEU A 39 -1.04 -20.52 0.23
N GLU A 40 -1.90 -21.33 -0.40
CA GLU A 40 -2.86 -22.18 0.32
C GLU A 40 -2.16 -23.18 1.24
N GLU A 41 -1.13 -23.88 0.73
CA GLU A 41 -0.32 -24.82 1.51
C GLU A 41 0.35 -24.13 2.70
N TYR A 42 0.91 -22.94 2.50
CA TYR A 42 1.53 -22.16 3.58
C TYR A 42 0.51 -21.77 4.66
N MET A 43 -0.69 -21.34 4.25
CA MET A 43 -1.76 -21.02 5.19
C MET A 43 -2.26 -22.23 5.97
N ASP A 44 -2.34 -23.39 5.34
CA ASP A 44 -2.69 -24.64 6.03
C ASP A 44 -1.63 -25.07 7.03
N GLN A 45 -0.35 -24.87 6.72
CA GLN A 45 0.74 -25.11 7.66
C GLN A 45 0.64 -24.19 8.88
N LEU A 46 0.40 -22.88 8.68
CA LEU A 46 0.20 -21.92 9.77
C LEU A 46 -1.00 -22.27 10.65
N ARG A 47 -2.13 -22.67 10.04
CA ARG A 47 -3.33 -23.11 10.77
C ARG A 47 -3.03 -24.34 11.64
N LYS A 48 -2.32 -25.33 11.10
CA LYS A 48 -1.92 -26.54 11.85
C LYS A 48 -0.94 -26.22 12.97
N ALA A 49 -0.04 -25.27 12.75
CA ALA A 49 0.89 -24.77 13.76
C ALA A 49 0.20 -23.89 14.83
N GLY A 50 -1.03 -23.43 14.57
CA GLY A 50 -1.74 -22.51 15.46
C GLY A 50 -1.10 -21.13 15.52
N ASP A 51 -0.38 -20.72 14.46
CA ASP A 51 0.38 -19.47 14.36
C ASP A 51 -0.16 -18.57 13.23
N SER A 52 0.47 -17.41 13.03
CA SER A 52 0.07 -16.40 12.05
C SER A 52 1.27 -15.75 11.36
N CYS A 53 1.02 -15.11 10.22
CA CYS A 53 2.03 -14.35 9.50
C CYS A 53 1.53 -12.94 9.12
N GLY A 54 2.47 -12.08 8.75
CA GLY A 54 2.18 -10.76 8.21
C GLY A 54 1.94 -10.80 6.70
N ALA A 55 1.72 -9.63 6.10
CA ALA A 55 1.59 -9.47 4.65
C ALA A 55 2.10 -8.10 4.20
N LYS A 56 2.40 -7.99 2.90
CA LYS A 56 2.60 -6.72 2.20
C LYS A 56 1.49 -6.56 1.17
N ILE A 57 0.80 -5.43 1.21
CA ILE A 57 -0.20 -5.04 0.21
C ILE A 57 0.37 -3.86 -0.56
N GLU A 58 0.26 -3.90 -1.88
CA GLU A 58 0.57 -2.80 -2.77
C GLU A 58 -0.73 -2.22 -3.33
N VAL A 59 -0.83 -0.90 -3.39
CA VAL A 59 -1.98 -0.16 -3.90
C VAL A 59 -1.49 0.83 -4.94
N MET A 60 -2.18 0.89 -6.06
CA MET A 60 -1.87 1.77 -7.18
C MET A 60 -3.09 2.60 -7.53
N ALA A 61 -2.91 3.91 -7.68
CA ALA A 61 -3.92 4.79 -8.27
C ALA A 61 -3.39 5.34 -9.61
N ARG A 62 -4.12 5.05 -10.69
CA ARG A 62 -3.79 5.46 -12.06
C ARG A 62 -4.67 6.63 -12.49
N GLN A 63 -4.19 7.40 -13.44
CA GLN A 63 -4.92 8.57 -13.99
C GLN A 63 -5.36 9.52 -12.86
N VAL A 64 -4.44 9.80 -11.93
CA VAL A 64 -4.64 10.80 -10.89
C VAL A 64 -4.35 12.16 -11.51
N PRO A 65 -5.22 13.18 -11.34
CA PRO A 65 -4.92 14.53 -11.79
C PRO A 65 -3.60 15.05 -11.22
N ILE A 66 -2.90 15.90 -11.97
CA ILE A 66 -1.68 16.58 -11.49
C ILE A 66 -2.08 17.66 -10.48
N GLY A 67 -1.26 17.86 -9.44
CA GLY A 67 -1.41 18.97 -8.49
C GLY A 67 -2.32 18.70 -7.30
N LEU A 68 -2.79 17.47 -7.10
CA LEU A 68 -3.48 17.09 -5.86
C LEU A 68 -2.49 17.08 -4.69
N GLY A 69 -2.84 17.72 -3.57
CA GLY A 69 -1.98 17.86 -2.40
C GLY A 69 -1.94 19.30 -1.91
N GLU A 70 -1.76 19.48 -0.60
CA GLU A 70 -1.61 20.80 0.01
C GLU A 70 -0.21 20.91 0.63
N PRO A 71 0.70 21.70 0.04
CA PRO A 71 2.09 21.74 0.49
C PRO A 71 2.24 22.08 1.98
N LEU A 72 3.35 21.63 2.56
CA LEU A 72 3.78 21.82 3.95
C LEU A 72 3.10 20.92 4.98
N PHE A 73 1.80 21.08 5.22
CA PHE A 73 1.10 20.42 6.34
C PHE A 73 0.22 19.25 5.91
N ASP A 74 -0.52 19.40 4.81
CA ASP A 74 -1.47 18.39 4.31
C ASP A 74 -0.98 17.85 2.96
N LYS A 75 0.30 17.44 2.92
CA LYS A 75 0.90 16.87 1.73
C LYS A 75 0.17 15.57 1.38
N LEU A 76 -0.02 15.32 0.08
CA LEU A 76 -0.76 14.14 -0.38
C LEU A 76 -0.15 12.83 0.15
N ASP A 77 1.16 12.68 0.10
CA ASP A 77 1.87 11.50 0.63
C ASP A 77 1.77 11.38 2.15
N ALA A 78 1.76 12.50 2.88
CA ALA A 78 1.57 12.52 4.32
C ALA A 78 0.16 12.04 4.72
N ASP A 79 -0.88 12.51 4.04
CA ASP A 79 -2.26 12.08 4.29
C ASP A 79 -2.50 10.62 3.89
N ILE A 80 -1.93 10.20 2.75
CA ILE A 80 -1.91 8.78 2.37
C ILE A 80 -1.26 7.96 3.49
N ALA A 81 -0.08 8.36 3.96
CA ALA A 81 0.62 7.65 5.03
C ALA A 81 -0.20 7.61 6.32
N HIS A 82 -0.85 8.71 6.68
CA HIS A 82 -1.71 8.82 7.86
C HIS A 82 -2.87 7.81 7.81
N VAL A 83 -3.68 7.82 6.74
CA VAL A 83 -4.83 6.92 6.66
C VAL A 83 -4.42 5.46 6.52
N MET A 84 -3.35 5.18 5.79
CA MET A 84 -2.84 3.82 5.58
C MET A 84 -2.29 3.23 6.88
N MET A 85 -1.54 4.02 7.65
CA MET A 85 -1.06 3.62 8.98
C MET A 85 -2.21 3.43 9.97
N GLY A 86 -3.34 4.11 9.77
CA GLY A 86 -4.57 3.95 10.55
C GLY A 86 -5.29 2.62 10.33
N ILE A 87 -4.99 1.88 9.26
CA ILE A 87 -5.56 0.55 9.03
C ILE A 87 -5.05 -0.41 10.10
N ASN A 88 -5.96 -1.17 10.71
CA ASN A 88 -5.62 -2.12 11.75
C ASN A 88 -4.50 -3.08 11.30
N ALA A 89 -3.53 -3.28 12.19
CA ALA A 89 -2.32 -4.09 11.99
C ALA A 89 -1.28 -3.55 10.99
N VAL A 90 -1.50 -2.41 10.34
CA VAL A 90 -0.43 -1.75 9.57
C VAL A 90 0.66 -1.21 10.50
N LYS A 91 1.92 -1.48 10.15
CA LYS A 91 3.11 -1.06 10.90
C LYS A 91 4.11 -0.26 10.07
N GLY A 92 3.90 -0.14 8.77
CA GLY A 92 4.75 0.63 7.87
C GLY A 92 3.99 1.00 6.60
N VAL A 93 4.28 2.18 6.06
CA VAL A 93 3.76 2.66 4.79
C VAL A 93 4.94 3.13 3.94
N GLU A 94 4.93 2.78 2.67
CA GLU A 94 5.93 3.14 1.67
C GLU A 94 5.24 3.85 0.50
N ILE A 95 5.87 4.90 -0.04
CA ILE A 95 5.46 5.57 -1.29
C ILE A 95 6.57 5.38 -2.32
N GLY A 96 6.22 5.04 -3.56
CA GLY A 96 7.17 4.83 -4.65
C GLY A 96 8.19 3.73 -4.35
N LYS A 97 9.49 4.06 -4.39
CA LYS A 97 10.57 3.14 -4.03
C LYS A 97 10.64 2.79 -2.54
N GLY A 98 9.83 3.43 -1.69
CA GLY A 98 9.72 3.09 -0.28
C GLY A 98 11.04 3.19 0.47
N PHE A 99 11.30 2.26 1.40
CA PHE A 99 12.57 2.20 2.10
C PHE A 99 13.75 1.88 1.18
N GLY A 100 13.53 1.39 -0.05
CA GLY A 100 14.57 1.17 -1.04
C GLY A 100 15.31 2.44 -1.47
N VAL A 101 14.76 3.63 -1.22
CA VAL A 101 15.40 4.92 -1.54
C VAL A 101 16.72 5.14 -0.79
N VAL A 102 16.91 4.53 0.39
CA VAL A 102 18.11 4.74 1.21
C VAL A 102 19.39 4.23 0.55
N ALA A 103 19.27 3.30 -0.40
CA ALA A 103 20.38 2.75 -1.16
C ALA A 103 20.61 3.47 -2.50
N GLN A 104 19.78 4.44 -2.86
CA GLN A 104 19.83 5.12 -4.16
C GLN A 104 20.70 6.38 -4.12
N LYS A 105 21.38 6.65 -5.23
CA LYS A 105 22.05 7.93 -5.46
C LYS A 105 21.06 8.90 -6.10
N GLY A 106 21.23 10.20 -5.84
CA GLY A 106 20.38 11.25 -6.44
C GLY A 106 20.33 11.19 -7.98
N SER A 107 21.45 10.83 -8.61
CA SER A 107 21.55 10.65 -10.07
C SER A 107 20.70 9.52 -10.64
N ALA A 108 20.21 8.61 -9.80
CA ALA A 108 19.35 7.49 -10.19
C ALA A 108 17.94 7.58 -9.62
N HIS A 109 17.75 8.34 -8.53
CA HIS A 109 16.46 8.52 -7.88
C HIS A 109 15.60 9.57 -8.57
N GLY A 110 16.20 10.65 -9.08
CA GLY A 110 15.47 11.74 -9.73
C GLY A 110 14.70 11.24 -10.96
N ASP A 111 13.39 11.44 -10.95
CA ASP A 111 12.53 11.09 -12.09
C ASP A 111 12.68 12.15 -13.19
N GLU A 112 13.37 11.80 -14.28
CA GLU A 112 13.63 12.71 -15.39
C GLU A 112 12.35 13.03 -16.17
N MET A 113 12.14 14.32 -16.46
CA MET A 113 11.00 14.83 -17.22
C MET A 113 11.39 15.12 -18.67
N HIS A 114 10.58 14.64 -19.61
CA HIS A 114 10.71 14.92 -21.04
C HIS A 114 9.36 15.40 -21.60
N PRO A 115 9.33 16.02 -22.80
CA PRO A 115 8.08 16.40 -23.45
C PRO A 115 7.10 15.24 -23.68
N ASP A 116 7.62 14.02 -23.85
CA ASP A 116 6.86 12.77 -24.01
C ASP A 116 6.56 12.06 -22.67
N GLY A 117 6.98 12.62 -21.53
CA GLY A 117 6.62 12.16 -20.19
C GLY A 117 7.80 11.85 -19.27
N PHE A 118 7.51 11.30 -18.09
CA PHE A 118 8.56 10.89 -17.14
C PHE A 118 9.25 9.59 -17.57
N ALA A 119 10.57 9.53 -17.40
CA ALA A 119 11.37 8.33 -17.71
C ALA A 119 11.19 7.22 -16.66
N THR A 120 11.01 7.58 -15.39
CA THR A 120 10.84 6.66 -14.25
C THR A 120 9.80 7.19 -13.28
N ASN A 121 9.34 6.33 -12.35
CA ASN A 121 8.43 6.69 -11.26
C ASN A 121 8.97 6.21 -9.91
N ASN A 122 10.15 6.70 -9.53
CA ASN A 122 10.78 6.39 -8.26
C ASN A 122 10.07 7.07 -7.09
N ALA A 123 9.52 8.26 -7.31
CA ALA A 123 8.76 9.03 -6.33
C ALA A 123 7.39 8.42 -6.03
N GLY A 124 6.87 7.54 -6.89
CA GLY A 124 5.58 6.90 -6.68
C GLY A 124 4.40 7.84 -6.86
N GLY A 125 4.48 8.73 -7.86
CA GLY A 125 3.40 9.62 -8.26
C GLY A 125 3.22 10.86 -7.39
N VAL A 126 4.07 11.07 -6.37
CA VAL A 126 4.02 12.25 -5.49
C VAL A 126 5.41 12.88 -5.40
N LEU A 127 5.51 14.15 -5.78
CA LEU A 127 6.74 14.95 -5.66
C LEU A 127 6.43 16.24 -4.91
N GLY A 128 7.24 16.57 -3.91
CA GLY A 128 7.03 17.78 -3.10
C GLY A 128 5.71 17.80 -2.32
N GLY A 129 5.05 16.65 -2.16
CA GLY A 129 3.74 16.53 -1.52
C GLY A 129 2.54 16.75 -2.45
N ILE A 130 2.75 16.84 -3.77
CA ILE A 130 1.68 16.94 -4.77
C ILE A 130 1.76 15.81 -5.81
N SER A 131 0.63 15.45 -6.40
CA SER A 131 0.57 14.43 -7.46
C SER A 131 1.23 14.90 -8.76
N THR A 132 1.99 14.00 -9.39
CA THR A 132 2.73 14.28 -10.64
C THR A 132 1.98 13.87 -11.90
N GLY A 133 0.84 13.20 -11.76
CA GLY A 133 0.10 12.56 -12.86
C GLY A 133 0.55 11.12 -13.15
N GLN A 134 1.74 10.73 -12.68
CA GLN A 134 2.17 9.34 -12.65
C GLN A 134 1.31 8.51 -11.71
N ASP A 135 1.37 7.19 -11.87
CA ASP A 135 0.72 6.26 -10.95
C ASP A 135 1.19 6.54 -9.52
N ILE A 136 0.24 6.78 -8.62
CA ILE A 136 0.54 6.81 -7.20
C ILE A 136 0.74 5.37 -6.75
N ARG A 137 1.90 5.09 -6.15
CA ARG A 137 2.29 3.74 -5.71
C ARG A 137 2.51 3.74 -4.21
N VAL A 138 1.70 2.96 -3.50
CA VAL A 138 1.72 2.84 -2.05
C VAL A 138 1.92 1.37 -1.69
N ALA A 139 2.69 1.09 -0.66
CA ALA A 139 2.70 -0.23 -0.04
C ALA A 139 2.53 -0.14 1.47
N ILE A 140 1.85 -1.13 2.05
CA ILE A 140 1.63 -1.22 3.49
C ILE A 140 2.14 -2.56 4.03
N ALA A 141 2.81 -2.51 5.17
CA ALA A 141 3.30 -3.68 5.90
C ALA A 141 2.34 -4.02 7.04
N ILE A 142 1.78 -5.23 7.02
CA ILE A 142 0.79 -5.70 7.99
C ILE A 142 1.44 -6.73 8.91
N LYS A 143 1.34 -6.52 10.22
CA LYS A 143 1.91 -7.43 11.21
C LYS A 143 1.12 -8.74 11.32
N PRO A 144 1.75 -9.83 11.82
CA PRO A 144 1.04 -11.04 12.21
C PRO A 144 -0.06 -10.79 13.26
N THR A 145 -1.13 -11.59 13.17
CA THR A 145 -2.25 -11.57 14.11
C THR A 145 -1.76 -11.93 15.51
N SER A 146 -2.10 -11.12 16.52
CA SER A 146 -1.59 -11.37 17.88
C SER A 146 -2.33 -12.50 18.62
N SER A 147 -3.58 -12.78 18.24
CA SER A 147 -4.38 -13.89 18.77
C SER A 147 -4.01 -15.19 18.05
N ILE A 148 -3.15 -15.97 18.69
CA ILE A 148 -2.70 -17.29 18.23
C ILE A 148 -3.04 -18.34 19.28
N MET A 149 -3.04 -19.62 18.90
CA MET A 149 -3.38 -20.70 19.84
C MET A 149 -2.30 -20.94 20.89
N SER A 150 -1.05 -20.56 20.59
CA SER A 150 0.08 -20.70 21.50
C SER A 150 -0.09 -19.77 22.71
N PRO A 151 0.05 -20.27 23.95
CA PRO A 151 -0.03 -19.45 25.15
C PRO A 151 1.05 -18.35 25.14
N LYS A 152 0.69 -17.13 25.54
CA LYS A 152 1.63 -16.01 25.70
C LYS A 152 1.64 -15.50 27.13
N GLN A 153 2.83 -15.14 27.60
CA GLN A 153 3.00 -14.44 28.86
C GLN A 153 2.44 -13.02 28.73
N THR A 154 1.71 -12.58 29.75
CA THR A 154 1.11 -11.25 29.84
C THR A 154 0.96 -10.86 31.30
N ILE A 155 0.28 -9.75 31.57
CA ILE A 155 -0.08 -9.28 32.92
C ILE A 155 -1.59 -9.15 33.04
N ASP A 156 -2.12 -9.36 34.26
CA ASP A 156 -3.51 -9.04 34.59
C ASP A 156 -3.68 -7.55 34.94
N LEU A 157 -4.92 -7.14 35.25
CA LEU A 157 -5.26 -5.76 35.63
C LEU A 157 -4.61 -5.32 36.96
N HIS A 158 -4.06 -6.25 37.74
CA HIS A 158 -3.33 -5.98 38.98
C HIS A 158 -1.81 -5.98 38.76
N GLY A 159 -1.34 -6.10 37.51
CA GLY A 159 0.07 -6.10 37.15
C GLY A 159 0.80 -7.42 37.44
N LYS A 160 0.06 -8.50 37.75
CA LYS A 160 0.66 -9.80 38.03
C LYS A 160 0.86 -10.60 36.75
N SER A 161 2.01 -11.25 36.61
CA SER A 161 2.30 -12.15 35.49
C SER A 161 1.25 -13.26 35.41
N THR A 162 0.69 -13.43 34.23
CA THR A 162 -0.28 -14.48 33.90
C THR A 162 -0.05 -14.96 32.47
N THR A 163 -0.79 -15.97 32.05
CA THR A 163 -0.73 -16.48 30.67
C THR A 163 -2.10 -16.31 30.02
N ILE A 164 -2.09 -15.78 28.79
CA ILE A 164 -3.29 -15.70 27.96
C ILE A 164 -3.20 -16.72 26.83
N GLN A 165 -4.31 -17.41 26.58
CA GLN A 165 -4.47 -18.31 25.46
C GLN A 165 -5.85 -18.07 24.83
N THR A 166 -5.87 -17.66 23.57
CA THR A 166 -7.13 -17.48 22.83
C THR A 166 -7.55 -18.81 22.22
N LYS A 167 -8.79 -19.22 22.47
CA LYS A 167 -9.39 -20.45 21.93
C LYS A 167 -10.32 -20.10 20.77
N GLY A 168 -10.22 -20.81 19.65
CA GLY A 168 -11.12 -20.66 18.51
C GLY A 168 -10.40 -20.58 17.17
N ARG A 169 -11.17 -20.32 16.10
CA ARG A 169 -10.61 -20.05 14.77
C ARG A 169 -10.12 -18.61 14.73
N HIS A 170 -8.82 -18.44 14.56
CA HIS A 170 -8.19 -17.15 14.34
C HIS A 170 -7.78 -17.02 12.88
N ASP A 171 -7.70 -15.79 12.41
CA ASP A 171 -7.21 -15.51 11.07
C ASP A 171 -5.68 -15.65 11.04
N PRO A 172 -5.12 -16.67 10.37
CA PRO A 172 -3.68 -16.83 10.22
C PRO A 172 -3.00 -15.66 9.49
N CYS A 173 -3.74 -14.84 8.73
CA CYS A 173 -3.20 -13.61 8.16
C CYS A 173 -4.31 -12.57 7.92
N VAL A 174 -4.44 -11.61 8.85
CA VAL A 174 -5.41 -10.50 8.71
C VAL A 174 -5.15 -9.61 7.49
N GLY A 175 -3.94 -9.65 6.92
CA GLY A 175 -3.55 -8.86 5.76
C GLY A 175 -4.30 -9.20 4.48
N ILE A 176 -4.83 -10.42 4.36
CA ILE A 176 -5.60 -10.87 3.19
C ILE A 176 -6.78 -9.93 2.89
N ARG A 177 -7.44 -9.43 3.93
CA ARG A 177 -8.63 -8.57 3.78
C ARG A 177 -8.31 -7.08 3.68
N ALA A 178 -7.03 -6.71 3.73
CA ALA A 178 -6.63 -5.30 3.76
C ALA A 178 -6.61 -4.65 2.37
N ALA A 179 -6.50 -5.42 1.28
CA ALA A 179 -6.48 -4.89 -0.09
C ALA A 179 -7.67 -3.95 -0.39
N PRO A 180 -8.95 -4.38 -0.27
CA PRO A 180 -10.08 -3.48 -0.55
C PRO A 180 -10.19 -2.30 0.44
N ILE A 181 -9.70 -2.47 1.67
CA ILE A 181 -9.68 -1.38 2.66
C ILE A 181 -8.67 -0.31 2.23
N ALA A 182 -7.49 -0.74 1.78
CA ALA A 182 -6.43 0.16 1.33
C ALA A 182 -6.84 0.90 0.04
N GLU A 183 -7.54 0.24 -0.90
CA GLU A 183 -8.16 0.91 -2.06
C GLU A 183 -9.12 2.01 -1.61
N ALA A 184 -10.04 1.70 -0.68
CA ALA A 184 -11.02 2.65 -0.19
C ALA A 184 -10.37 3.84 0.53
N MET A 185 -9.34 3.60 1.36
CA MET A 185 -8.63 4.67 2.05
C MET A 185 -7.88 5.58 1.07
N LEU A 186 -7.23 5.02 0.04
CA LEU A 186 -6.59 5.82 -0.99
C LEU A 186 -7.62 6.64 -1.79
N ALA A 187 -8.77 6.05 -2.12
CA ALA A 187 -9.85 6.73 -2.83
C ALA A 187 -10.38 7.93 -2.04
N LEU A 188 -10.59 7.78 -0.74
CA LEU A 188 -11.08 8.84 0.14
C LEU A 188 -10.09 10.01 0.22
N VAL A 189 -8.79 9.73 0.40
CA VAL A 189 -7.75 10.77 0.43
C VAL A 189 -7.66 11.50 -0.91
N LEU A 190 -7.66 10.75 -2.03
CA LEU A 190 -7.61 11.36 -3.36
C LEU A 190 -8.85 12.22 -3.64
N MET A 191 -10.03 11.79 -3.19
CA MET A 191 -11.25 12.56 -3.34
C MET A 191 -11.22 13.86 -2.51
N ASP A 192 -10.73 13.80 -1.27
CA ASP A 192 -10.57 14.99 -0.44
C ASP A 192 -9.63 16.01 -1.10
N HIS A 193 -8.45 15.55 -1.52
CA HIS A 193 -7.47 16.40 -2.22
C HIS A 193 -7.98 16.93 -3.56
N ALA A 194 -8.80 16.16 -4.29
CA ALA A 194 -9.45 16.65 -5.51
C ALA A 194 -10.42 17.80 -5.24
N LEU A 195 -11.19 17.72 -4.15
CA LEU A 195 -12.11 18.79 -3.75
C LEU A 195 -11.36 20.04 -3.27
N ARG A 196 -10.29 19.88 -2.48
CA ARG A 196 -9.41 20.97 -2.06
C ARG A 196 -8.75 21.65 -3.26
N HIS A 197 -8.16 20.87 -4.17
CA HIS A 197 -7.54 21.40 -5.38
C HIS A 197 -8.53 22.19 -6.23
N ARG A 198 -9.77 21.70 -6.39
CA ARG A 198 -10.82 22.44 -7.10
C ARG A 198 -11.17 23.77 -6.42
N ALA A 199 -11.20 23.82 -5.09
CA ALA A 199 -11.49 25.04 -4.35
C ALA A 199 -10.40 26.12 -4.53
N GLN A 200 -9.14 25.71 -4.64
CA GLN A 200 -7.99 26.61 -4.77
C GLN A 200 -7.68 26.99 -6.22
N CYS A 201 -7.86 26.05 -7.15
CA CYS A 201 -7.32 26.14 -8.50
C CYS A 201 -8.36 25.91 -9.61
N GLY A 202 -9.66 25.93 -9.30
CA GLY A 202 -10.73 25.51 -10.23
C GLY A 202 -10.80 26.28 -11.56
N ASP A 203 -10.27 27.50 -11.60
CA ASP A 203 -10.24 28.42 -12.75
C ASP A 203 -8.81 28.76 -13.21
N VAL A 204 -7.78 28.12 -12.63
CA VAL A 204 -6.38 28.42 -12.92
C VAL A 204 -5.93 27.70 -14.19
N SER A 205 -5.39 28.46 -15.15
CA SER A 205 -4.72 27.92 -16.34
C SER A 205 -3.21 27.80 -16.11
N VAL A 206 -2.65 26.62 -16.35
CA VAL A 206 -1.21 26.37 -16.17
C VAL A 206 -0.50 26.36 -17.53
N GLN A 207 0.64 27.05 -17.63
CA GLN A 207 1.57 26.96 -18.76
C GLN A 207 2.99 26.63 -18.26
N PRO A 208 3.73 25.73 -18.92
CA PRO A 208 3.38 24.95 -20.12
C PRO A 208 2.28 23.89 -19.85
N PRO A 209 1.66 23.30 -20.90
CA PRO A 209 0.72 22.20 -20.71
C PRO A 209 1.39 21.01 -20.02
N ALA A 210 0.58 20.20 -19.34
CA ALA A 210 1.04 18.98 -18.70
C ALA A 210 1.70 18.02 -19.70
N ILE A 211 2.85 17.46 -19.31
CA ILE A 211 3.47 16.34 -20.03
C ILE A 211 2.76 15.02 -19.70
N PRO A 212 2.86 13.99 -20.55
CA PRO A 212 2.35 12.66 -20.22
C PRO A 212 2.94 12.09 -18.91
N ALA A 213 2.17 11.25 -18.24
CA ALA A 213 2.59 10.60 -17.01
C ALA A 213 3.85 9.72 -17.20
N ALA A 214 3.96 9.03 -18.33
CA ALA A 214 5.11 8.19 -18.62
C ALA A 214 5.43 8.26 -20.12
N ARG A 215 6.70 8.09 -20.45
CA ARG A 215 7.13 7.94 -21.85
C ARG A 215 6.54 6.66 -22.43
N THR A 216 5.90 6.75 -23.60
CA THR A 216 5.58 5.59 -24.42
C THR A 216 6.87 5.12 -25.08
N SER A 217 7.37 3.95 -24.66
CA SER A 217 8.43 3.22 -25.36
C SER A 217 7.99 2.72 -26.73
#